data_AF-A0A380CJE0-F1
#
_entry.id   AF-A0A380CJE0-F1
#
_cell.length_a   1.000
_cell.length_b   1.000
_cell.length_c   1.000
_cell.angle_alpha   90.00
_cell.angle_beta   90.00
_cell.angle_gamma   90.00
#
_symmetry.space_group_name_H-M   'P 1'
#
loop_
_entity.id
_entity.type
_entity.pdbx_description
1 polymer ?
#
loop_
_entity_poly.entity_id
_entity_poly.type
_entity_poly.pdbx_seq_one_letter_code
_entity_poly.pdbx_strand_id
1 'polypeptide(L)'
;MTQKFKHFSSIAATAIVLFATSCSKDDDPIPEENDNEVITTVQLRFKEQGTTNELLYAWKDADGAGGNAPVIDQIALQPGKSYDVSVSFLDEVNGEDITEEVSEENIDHRIYYVPSSTSNIQITNLDKDDNNVTLGLESVWTTTTASTGTVRVVLRHYPQGGKIETDLINDPKSSTDVDIQFNSKVE
;
A
#
# COMPACT_ATOMS: atom_id res chain seq x y z
N MET A 1 70.50 -24.72 -57.96
CA MET A 1 69.25 -24.28 -58.63
C MET A 1 68.21 -24.09 -57.54
N THR A 2 67.90 -22.84 -57.18
CA THR A 2 66.58 -22.16 -57.37
C THR A 2 65.47 -22.73 -56.48
N GLN A 3 64.67 -22.00 -55.71
CA GLN A 3 64.31 -20.58 -55.60
C GLN A 3 63.69 -20.32 -54.21
N LYS A 4 63.54 -19.04 -53.87
CA LYS A 4 62.94 -18.46 -52.66
C LYS A 4 61.41 -18.66 -52.58
N PHE A 5 60.80 -18.47 -51.40
CA PHE A 5 59.60 -17.64 -51.07
C PHE A 5 59.21 -17.94 -49.58
N LYS A 6 59.42 -17.08 -48.57
CA LYS A 6 58.74 -15.84 -48.11
C LYS A 6 57.35 -16.02 -47.42
N HIS A 7 57.34 -15.58 -46.14
CA HIS A 7 56.21 -15.16 -45.27
C HIS A 7 55.34 -16.28 -44.65
N PHE A 8 54.81 -16.26 -43.43
CA PHE A 8 54.24 -15.23 -42.54
C PHE A 8 54.45 -15.69 -41.06
N SER A 9 54.78 -14.82 -40.08
CA SER A 9 53.87 -14.21 -39.08
C SER A 9 53.24 -15.22 -38.10
N SER A 10 53.04 -15.04 -36.79
CA SER A 10 53.45 -14.11 -35.74
C SER A 10 52.95 -14.76 -34.42
N ILE A 11 53.70 -14.56 -33.35
CA ILE A 11 53.34 -14.52 -31.91
C ILE A 11 51.91 -15.00 -31.54
N ALA A 12 51.83 -16.09 -30.77
CA ALA A 12 50.66 -16.44 -29.97
C ALA A 12 50.95 -16.17 -28.49
N ALA A 13 50.66 -14.95 -28.02
CA ALA A 13 50.59 -14.63 -26.61
C ALA A 13 49.18 -14.98 -26.12
N THR A 14 49.07 -16.02 -25.29
CA THR A 14 47.81 -16.41 -24.67
C THR A 14 47.54 -15.46 -23.50
N ALA A 15 46.66 -14.48 -23.71
CA ALA A 15 46.12 -13.65 -22.65
C ALA A 15 44.95 -14.39 -21.99
N ILE A 16 45.10 -14.73 -20.71
CA ILE A 16 44.01 -15.19 -19.86
C ILE A 16 43.18 -13.96 -19.50
N VAL A 17 42.01 -13.82 -20.15
CA VAL A 17 40.98 -12.86 -19.76
C VAL A 17 40.12 -13.55 -18.69
N LEU A 18 40.31 -13.16 -17.44
CA LEU A 18 39.38 -13.47 -16.36
C LEU A 18 38.14 -12.59 -16.58
N PHE A 19 37.09 -13.17 -17.15
CA PHE A 19 35.76 -12.57 -17.09
C PHE A 19 35.27 -12.68 -15.65
N ALA A 20 35.35 -11.58 -14.90
CA ALA A 20 34.54 -11.43 -13.71
C ALA A 20 33.10 -11.30 -14.19
N THR A 21 32.31 -12.36 -14.04
CA THR A 21 30.86 -12.31 -14.12
C THR A 21 30.39 -11.44 -12.96
N SER A 22 30.16 -10.17 -13.24
CA SER A 22 29.29 -9.33 -12.42
C SER A 22 27.97 -10.07 -12.33
N CYS A 23 27.61 -10.57 -11.15
CA CYS A 23 26.25 -10.99 -10.87
C CYS A 23 25.36 -9.78 -11.16
N SER A 24 24.64 -9.82 -12.29
CA SER A 24 23.32 -9.21 -12.34
C SER A 24 22.60 -9.73 -11.10
N LYS A 25 22.10 -8.82 -10.27
CA LYS A 25 21.00 -9.20 -9.40
C LYS A 25 19.90 -9.58 -10.37
N ASP A 26 19.68 -10.88 -10.50
CA ASP A 26 18.49 -11.40 -11.15
C ASP A 26 17.34 -10.88 -10.29
N ASP A 27 16.65 -9.86 -10.80
CA ASP A 27 15.25 -9.60 -10.46
C ASP A 27 14.43 -10.73 -11.10
N ASP A 28 14.69 -11.97 -10.67
CA ASP A 28 13.72 -13.03 -10.85
C ASP A 28 12.48 -12.55 -10.08
N PRO A 29 11.31 -12.38 -10.72
CA PRO A 29 10.11 -12.07 -9.98
C PRO A 29 9.94 -13.19 -8.96
N ILE A 30 10.07 -12.84 -7.69
CA ILE A 30 9.69 -13.72 -6.60
C ILE A 30 8.23 -14.08 -6.93
N PRO A 31 7.89 -15.36 -7.11
CA PRO A 31 6.50 -15.72 -7.26
C PRO A 31 5.75 -15.13 -6.06
N GLU A 32 4.73 -14.30 -6.29
CA GLU A 32 3.81 -13.83 -5.26
C GLU A 32 3.18 -15.08 -4.62
N GLU A 33 3.82 -15.63 -3.60
CA GLU A 33 3.39 -16.88 -2.95
C GLU A 33 2.25 -16.62 -1.95
N ASN A 34 1.84 -15.36 -1.77
CA ASN A 34 0.72 -14.97 -0.94
C ASN A 34 -0.05 -13.82 -1.59
N ASP A 35 -1.15 -14.11 -2.29
CA ASP A 35 -2.01 -13.11 -2.96
C ASP A 35 -2.65 -12.09 -1.98
N ASN A 36 -2.52 -12.25 -0.65
CA ASN A 36 -3.05 -11.30 0.32
C ASN A 36 -2.07 -11.03 1.46
N GLU A 37 -2.03 -9.77 1.86
CA GLU A 37 -1.15 -9.29 2.92
C GLU A 37 -1.63 -9.69 4.32
N VAL A 38 -0.68 -10.07 5.18
CA VAL A 38 -0.96 -10.32 6.59
C VAL A 38 -0.99 -9.00 7.32
N ILE A 39 -2.19 -8.49 7.63
CA ILE A 39 -2.36 -7.22 8.33
C ILE A 39 -3.03 -7.43 9.67
N THR A 40 -2.32 -7.07 10.74
CA THR A 40 -2.79 -7.19 12.13
C THR A 40 -3.15 -5.84 12.73
N THR A 41 -2.67 -4.73 12.16
CA THR A 41 -3.05 -3.38 12.58
C THR A 41 -3.36 -2.48 11.40
N VAL A 42 -4.46 -1.74 11.51
CA VAL A 42 -4.79 -0.62 10.63
C VAL A 42 -4.90 0.62 11.49
N GLN A 43 -4.08 1.63 11.21
CA GLN A 43 -4.06 2.87 11.98
C GLN A 43 -4.38 4.06 11.08
N LEU A 44 -5.34 4.87 11.52
CA LEU A 44 -5.68 6.14 10.91
C LEU A 44 -5.10 7.27 11.75
N ARG A 45 -4.30 8.14 11.11
CA ARG A 45 -3.78 9.35 11.72
C ARG A 45 -4.44 10.56 11.12
N PHE A 46 -5.08 11.36 11.96
CA PHE A 46 -5.76 12.60 11.60
C PHE A 46 -4.96 13.78 12.10
N LYS A 47 -4.66 14.73 11.23
CA LYS A 47 -4.08 16.03 11.58
C LYS A 47 -5.10 17.12 11.28
N GLU A 48 -5.57 17.82 12.30
CA GLU A 48 -6.54 18.91 12.11
C GLU A 48 -5.89 20.08 11.37
N GLN A 49 -6.44 20.44 10.21
CA GLN A 49 -5.88 21.47 9.34
C GLN A 49 -5.78 22.82 10.04
N GLY A 50 -4.63 23.49 9.86
CA GLY A 50 -4.35 24.79 10.49
C GLY A 50 -3.94 24.69 11.97
N THR A 51 -3.75 23.49 12.51
CA THR A 51 -3.31 23.28 13.89
C THR A 51 -2.15 22.26 13.96
N THR A 52 -1.68 21.97 15.17
CA THR A 52 -0.76 20.86 15.46
C THR A 52 -1.45 19.69 16.16
N ASN A 53 -2.79 19.69 16.21
CA ASN A 53 -3.57 18.65 16.86
C ASN A 53 -3.59 17.39 16.01
N GLU A 54 -3.26 16.26 16.62
CA GLU A 54 -3.23 14.95 15.97
C GLU A 54 -4.03 13.93 16.78
N LEU A 55 -4.78 13.09 16.06
CA LEU A 55 -5.60 12.03 16.62
C LEU A 55 -5.21 10.72 15.93
N LEU A 56 -5.14 9.64 16.71
CA LEU A 56 -4.83 8.31 16.23
C LEU A 56 -5.99 7.38 16.60
N TYR A 57 -6.43 6.58 15.63
CA TYR A 57 -7.43 5.54 15.83
C TYR A 57 -6.96 4.26 15.15
N ALA A 58 -7.06 3.13 15.84
CA ALA A 58 -6.59 1.86 15.31
C ALA A 58 -7.66 0.77 15.39
N TRP A 59 -7.58 -0.13 14.42
CA TRP A 59 -8.07 -1.49 14.50
C TRP A 59 -6.85 -2.39 14.73
N LYS A 60 -6.93 -3.29 15.71
CA LYS A 60 -5.84 -4.19 16.09
C LYS A 60 -6.34 -5.60 16.34
N ASP A 61 -5.82 -6.54 15.59
CA ASP A 61 -5.98 -7.98 15.77
C ASP A 61 -4.64 -8.60 16.17
N ALA A 62 -4.41 -8.73 17.48
CA ALA A 62 -3.09 -9.04 18.03
C ALA A 62 -2.63 -10.50 17.80
N ASP A 63 -3.54 -11.40 17.44
CA ASP A 63 -3.27 -12.81 17.17
C ASP A 63 -3.71 -13.26 15.77
N GLY A 64 -4.22 -12.33 14.96
CA GLY A 64 -4.59 -12.54 13.57
C GLY A 64 -5.87 -13.36 13.41
N ALA A 65 -6.16 -13.70 12.16
CA ALA A 65 -7.43 -14.32 11.80
C ALA A 65 -7.72 -15.62 12.58
N GLY A 66 -8.90 -15.67 13.22
CA GLY A 66 -9.37 -16.84 13.97
C GLY A 66 -8.97 -16.86 15.45
N GLY A 67 -8.22 -15.84 15.90
CA GLY A 67 -7.88 -15.61 17.30
C GLY A 67 -8.97 -14.87 18.09
N ASN A 68 -8.55 -13.93 18.93
CA ASN A 68 -9.46 -13.08 19.70
C ASN A 68 -10.15 -12.05 18.79
N ALA A 69 -11.24 -11.47 19.28
CA ALA A 69 -11.85 -10.36 18.54
C ALA A 69 -10.89 -9.15 18.54
N PRO A 70 -10.79 -8.41 17.42
CA PRO A 70 -9.94 -7.25 17.36
C PRO A 70 -10.43 -6.13 18.29
N VAL A 71 -9.49 -5.31 18.74
CA VAL A 71 -9.77 -4.05 19.43
C VAL A 71 -9.90 -2.96 18.37
N ILE A 72 -11.00 -2.20 18.42
CA ILE A 72 -11.30 -1.16 17.44
C ILE A 72 -11.62 0.13 18.17
N ASP A 73 -10.87 1.19 17.89
CA ASP A 73 -11.15 2.51 18.41
C ASP A 73 -12.42 3.10 17.77
N GLN A 74 -13.07 4.02 18.49
CA GLN A 74 -14.10 4.87 17.90
C GLN A 74 -13.45 6.14 17.38
N ILE A 75 -13.63 6.44 16.09
CA ILE A 75 -13.23 7.72 15.49
C ILE A 75 -14.07 8.83 16.13
N ALA A 76 -13.43 9.83 16.73
CA ALA A 76 -14.11 10.93 17.44
C ALA A 76 -13.57 12.29 16.98
N LEU A 77 -14.29 12.95 16.08
CA LEU A 77 -13.84 14.18 15.43
C LEU A 77 -14.70 15.38 15.85
N GLN A 78 -14.14 16.58 15.79
CA GLN A 78 -14.91 17.80 16.07
C GLN A 78 -15.81 18.18 14.88
N PRO A 79 -16.98 18.80 15.10
CA PRO A 79 -17.84 19.30 14.04
C PRO A 79 -17.22 20.49 13.29
N GLY A 80 -17.48 20.55 11.98
CA GLY A 80 -17.07 21.67 11.12
C GLY A 80 -15.56 21.77 10.90
N LYS A 81 -14.83 20.66 10.96
CA LYS A 81 -13.37 20.59 10.82
C LYS A 81 -12.96 19.83 9.57
N SER A 82 -11.72 20.06 9.16
CA SER A 82 -11.03 19.33 8.10
C SER A 82 -9.77 18.70 8.68
N TYR A 83 -9.51 17.46 8.30
CA TYR A 83 -8.35 16.69 8.75
C TYR A 83 -7.58 16.18 7.53
N ASP A 84 -6.26 16.35 7.54
CA ASP A 84 -5.37 15.58 6.67
C ASP A 84 -5.21 14.20 7.30
N VAL A 85 -5.53 13.14 6.55
CA VAL A 85 -5.61 11.77 7.08
C VAL A 85 -4.66 10.87 6.31
N SER A 86 -3.85 10.10 7.04
CA SER A 86 -3.05 9.01 6.49
C SER A 86 -3.46 7.68 7.13
N VAL A 87 -3.51 6.61 6.34
CA VAL A 87 -3.67 5.24 6.83
C VAL A 87 -2.34 4.50 6.79
N SER A 88 -2.10 3.63 7.77
CA SER A 88 -0.97 2.69 7.77
C SER A 88 -1.45 1.28 8.09
N PHE A 89 -0.81 0.30 7.48
CA PHE A 89 -1.08 -1.13 7.61
C PHE A 89 0.17 -1.82 8.15
N LEU A 90 0.03 -2.61 9.20
CA LEU A 90 1.18 -3.26 9.86
C LEU A 90 0.89 -4.74 10.07
N ASP A 91 1.93 -5.56 9.91
CA ASP A 91 2.03 -6.87 10.53
C ASP A 91 2.84 -6.75 11.82
N GLU A 92 2.19 -6.43 12.94
CA GLU A 92 2.85 -6.38 14.24
C GLU A 92 3.33 -7.77 14.73
N VAL A 93 2.85 -8.88 14.16
CA VAL A 93 3.27 -10.23 14.53
C VAL A 93 4.62 -10.57 13.91
N ASN A 94 4.82 -10.25 12.63
CA ASN A 94 6.09 -10.43 11.93
C ASN A 94 7.03 -9.22 12.05
N GLY A 95 6.51 -8.07 12.50
CA GLY A 95 7.27 -6.83 12.65
C GLY A 95 7.48 -6.09 11.32
N GLU A 96 6.53 -6.21 10.39
CA GLU A 96 6.60 -5.67 9.04
C GLU A 96 5.66 -4.46 8.88
N ASP A 97 6.11 -3.46 8.11
CA ASP A 97 5.30 -2.30 7.72
C ASP A 97 4.74 -2.52 6.32
N ILE A 98 3.53 -3.05 6.26
CA ILE A 98 2.83 -3.34 4.99
C ILE A 98 2.48 -2.04 4.24
N THR A 99 2.52 -0.87 4.91
CA THR A 99 2.34 0.42 4.24
C THR A 99 3.45 0.71 3.22
N GLU A 100 4.68 0.24 3.48
CA GLU A 100 5.81 0.41 2.57
C GLU A 100 5.54 -0.35 1.26
N GLU A 101 5.14 -1.61 1.37
CA GLU A 101 4.78 -2.44 0.21
C GLU A 101 3.61 -1.86 -0.58
N VAL A 102 2.51 -1.47 0.09
CA VAL A 102 1.36 -0.81 -0.57
C VAL A 102 1.78 0.47 -1.31
N SER A 103 2.79 1.18 -0.81
CA SER A 103 3.33 2.39 -1.46
C SER A 103 4.25 2.06 -2.64
N GLU A 104 5.07 1.02 -2.53
CA GLU A 104 5.98 0.56 -3.60
C GLU A 104 5.19 -0.09 -4.75
N GLU A 105 4.16 -0.85 -4.42
CA GLU A 105 3.26 -1.56 -5.34
C GLU A 105 1.94 -0.82 -5.54
N ASN A 106 2.01 0.51 -5.60
CA ASN A 106 0.81 1.37 -5.57
C ASN A 106 -0.16 1.16 -6.73
N ILE A 107 0.30 0.61 -7.86
CA ILE A 107 -0.54 0.33 -9.03
C ILE A 107 -1.45 -0.90 -8.82
N ASP A 108 -1.10 -1.76 -7.87
CA ASP A 108 -1.79 -3.02 -7.58
C ASP A 108 -2.67 -2.91 -6.33
N HIS A 109 -2.59 -1.81 -5.58
CA HIS A 109 -3.38 -1.61 -4.37
C HIS A 109 -4.43 -0.50 -4.49
N ARG A 110 -5.57 -0.64 -3.80
CA ARG A 110 -6.54 0.44 -3.63
C ARG A 110 -7.22 0.42 -2.28
N ILE A 111 -7.33 1.60 -1.67
CA ILE A 111 -8.00 1.83 -0.41
C ILE A 111 -9.34 2.51 -0.67
N TYR A 112 -10.40 1.90 -0.17
CA TYR A 112 -11.76 2.42 -0.24
C TYR A 112 -12.22 2.85 1.16
N TYR A 113 -12.72 4.08 1.24
CA TYR A 113 -13.38 4.60 2.43
C TYR A 113 -14.88 4.76 2.18
N VAL A 114 -15.70 4.13 3.03
CA VAL A 114 -17.16 4.18 2.90
C VAL A 114 -17.76 4.71 4.20
N PRO A 115 -17.93 6.04 4.32
CA PRO A 115 -18.67 6.62 5.44
C PRO A 115 -20.16 6.25 5.33
N SER A 116 -20.76 5.87 6.45
CA SER A 116 -22.22 5.70 6.52
C SER A 116 -22.93 7.02 6.24
N SER A 117 -24.17 6.96 5.76
CA SER A 117 -24.97 8.16 5.47
C SER A 117 -25.27 9.04 6.69
N THR A 118 -25.08 8.53 7.91
CA THR A 118 -25.31 9.26 9.17
C THR A 118 -24.03 9.76 9.83
N SER A 119 -22.84 9.48 9.28
CA SER A 119 -21.56 9.85 9.91
C SER A 119 -21.24 11.35 9.85
N ASN A 120 -21.91 12.09 8.96
CA ASN A 120 -21.59 13.49 8.65
C ASN A 120 -20.11 13.73 8.32
N ILE A 121 -19.41 12.70 7.82
CA ILE A 121 -18.03 12.73 7.36
C ILE A 121 -18.04 12.62 5.83
N GLN A 122 -17.35 13.54 5.17
CA GLN A 122 -17.05 13.47 3.74
C GLN A 122 -15.56 13.22 3.57
N ILE A 123 -15.21 12.31 2.65
CA ILE A 123 -13.82 11.94 2.35
C ILE A 123 -13.52 12.35 0.91
N THR A 124 -12.45 13.09 0.73
CA THR A 124 -12.02 13.64 -0.57
C THR A 124 -10.49 13.62 -0.69
N ASN A 125 -9.98 14.11 -1.82
CA ASN A 125 -8.55 14.31 -2.07
C ASN A 125 -7.70 13.08 -1.76
N LEU A 126 -8.20 11.90 -2.17
CA LEU A 126 -7.44 10.67 -2.12
C LEU A 126 -6.25 10.80 -3.07
N ASP A 127 -5.07 10.43 -2.60
CA ASP A 127 -3.87 10.36 -3.41
C ASP A 127 -4.00 9.34 -4.55
N LYS A 128 -3.12 9.47 -5.53
CA LYS A 128 -3.10 8.70 -6.77
C LYS A 128 -1.84 7.86 -6.82
N ASP A 129 -1.94 6.72 -7.48
CA ASP A 129 -0.83 5.86 -7.84
C ASP A 129 -0.03 6.42 -9.04
N ASP A 130 0.99 5.67 -9.47
CA ASP A 130 1.86 6.03 -10.60
C ASP A 130 1.13 6.08 -11.95
N ASN A 131 -0.05 5.46 -12.05
CA ASN A 131 -0.92 5.46 -13.22
C ASN A 131 -2.04 6.51 -13.13
N ASN A 132 -1.99 7.39 -12.13
CA ASN A 132 -2.98 8.43 -11.86
C ASN A 132 -4.40 7.88 -11.57
N VAL A 133 -4.47 6.67 -11.01
CA VAL A 133 -5.68 6.03 -10.45
C VAL A 133 -5.66 6.16 -8.92
N THR A 134 -6.81 6.28 -8.27
CA THR A 134 -6.85 6.42 -6.80
C THR A 134 -6.16 5.27 -6.07
N LEU A 135 -5.26 5.64 -5.15
CA LEU A 135 -4.63 4.76 -4.17
C LEU A 135 -5.35 4.88 -2.83
N GLY A 136 -5.27 6.02 -2.15
CA GLY A 136 -5.97 6.32 -0.91
C GLY A 136 -5.18 6.14 0.39
N LEU A 137 -3.83 6.12 0.34
CA LEU A 137 -2.98 6.18 1.54
C LEU A 137 -3.13 7.52 2.26
N GLU A 138 -3.34 8.59 1.51
CA GLU A 138 -3.62 9.94 2.01
C GLU A 138 -5.02 10.39 1.59
N SER A 139 -5.68 11.18 2.43
CA SER A 139 -7.01 11.74 2.16
C SER A 139 -7.30 12.99 2.99
N VAL A 140 -8.38 13.69 2.66
CA VAL A 140 -8.94 14.77 3.48
C VAL A 140 -10.32 14.37 3.96
N TRP A 141 -10.53 14.42 5.28
CA TRP A 141 -11.82 14.13 5.92
C TRP A 141 -12.41 15.41 6.47
N THR A 142 -13.62 15.76 6.02
CA THR A 142 -14.35 16.94 6.50
C THR A 142 -15.60 16.52 7.26
N THR A 143 -15.84 17.18 8.40
CA THR A 143 -17.00 16.94 9.26
C THR A 143 -17.98 18.09 9.17
N THR A 144 -19.27 17.82 9.40
CA THR A 144 -20.30 18.85 9.48
C THR A 144 -20.86 18.99 10.89
N THR A 145 -22.12 18.62 11.13
CA THR A 145 -22.74 18.70 12.45
C THR A 145 -22.55 17.42 13.26
N ALA A 146 -22.79 17.52 14.56
CA ALA A 146 -22.68 16.39 15.48
C ALA A 146 -23.51 15.18 15.01
N SER A 147 -22.92 14.00 15.11
CA SER A 147 -23.51 12.77 14.58
C SER A 147 -22.87 11.51 15.13
N THR A 148 -23.49 10.37 14.83
CA THR A 148 -22.96 9.04 15.06
C THR A 148 -23.13 8.23 13.79
N GLY A 149 -22.10 7.48 13.41
CA GLY A 149 -22.14 6.62 12.25
C GLY A 149 -20.99 5.62 12.25
N THR A 150 -20.61 5.20 11.06
CA THR A 150 -19.44 4.36 10.83
C THR A 150 -18.64 4.86 9.63
N VAL A 151 -17.37 4.44 9.56
CA VAL A 151 -16.55 4.52 8.35
C VAL A 151 -15.92 3.15 8.13
N ARG A 152 -16.20 2.54 6.98
CA ARG A 152 -15.56 1.29 6.56
C ARG A 152 -14.30 1.61 5.78
N VAL A 153 -13.21 0.90 6.07
CA VAL A 153 -11.92 1.00 5.39
C VAL A 153 -11.61 -0.36 4.79
N VAL A 154 -11.36 -0.41 3.48
CA VAL A 154 -11.08 -1.65 2.76
C VAL A 154 -9.83 -1.46 1.92
N LEU A 155 -8.82 -2.31 2.13
CA LEU A 155 -7.67 -2.46 1.26
C LEU A 155 -7.92 -3.61 0.29
N ARG A 156 -7.69 -3.36 -0.99
CA ARG A 156 -7.86 -4.31 -2.08
C ARG A 156 -6.56 -4.43 -2.85
N HIS A 157 -6.12 -5.67 -3.08
CA HIS A 157 -4.97 -6.02 -3.90
C HIS A 157 -5.44 -6.55 -5.27
N TYR A 158 -4.79 -6.12 -6.36
CA TYR A 158 -5.03 -6.50 -7.75
C TYR A 158 -3.85 -7.33 -8.25
N PRO A 159 -3.81 -8.66 -8.01
CA PRO A 159 -2.64 -9.52 -8.27
C PRO A 159 -2.28 -9.67 -9.77
N GLN A 160 -3.11 -9.14 -10.67
CA GLN A 160 -2.84 -9.10 -12.11
C GLN A 160 -2.76 -7.67 -12.65
N GLY A 161 -2.70 -6.69 -11.73
CA GLY A 161 -2.82 -5.26 -11.98
C GLY A 161 -4.10 -4.88 -12.73
N GLY A 162 -4.00 -3.81 -13.52
CA GLY A 162 -5.13 -3.33 -14.34
C GLY A 162 -6.24 -2.66 -13.53
N LYS A 163 -5.91 -2.18 -12.33
CA LYS A 163 -6.74 -1.27 -11.53
C LYS A 163 -7.11 -0.05 -12.36
N ILE A 164 -8.40 0.34 -12.32
CA ILE A 164 -8.91 1.56 -12.96
C ILE A 164 -9.84 2.31 -12.00
N GLU A 165 -10.03 3.61 -12.26
CA GLU A 165 -10.78 4.49 -11.35
C GLU A 165 -12.22 4.01 -11.07
N THR A 166 -12.88 3.43 -12.08
CA THR A 166 -14.27 2.95 -11.99
C THR A 166 -14.43 1.59 -11.30
N ASP A 167 -13.34 0.94 -10.88
CA ASP A 167 -13.43 -0.34 -10.18
C ASP A 167 -14.19 -0.19 -8.87
N LEU A 168 -15.16 -1.07 -8.67
CA LEU A 168 -15.96 -1.13 -7.45
C LEU A 168 -15.15 -1.77 -6.32
N ILE A 169 -15.55 -1.51 -5.07
CA ILE A 169 -14.92 -2.07 -3.87
C ILE A 169 -14.83 -3.60 -3.86
N ASN A 170 -15.71 -4.28 -4.60
CA ASN A 170 -15.78 -5.73 -4.73
C ASN A 170 -15.52 -6.19 -6.17
N ASP A 171 -14.73 -5.44 -6.93
CA ASP A 171 -14.35 -5.80 -8.30
C ASP A 171 -13.65 -7.17 -8.32
N PRO A 172 -14.04 -8.10 -9.21
CA PRO A 172 -13.49 -9.46 -9.25
C PRO A 172 -12.02 -9.53 -9.68
N LYS A 173 -11.43 -8.43 -10.19
CA LYS A 173 -9.99 -8.34 -10.45
C LYS A 173 -9.14 -8.28 -9.19
N SER A 174 -9.74 -7.96 -8.04
CA SER A 174 -9.02 -7.80 -6.78
C SER A 174 -9.42 -8.84 -5.72
N SER A 175 -8.57 -9.00 -4.72
CA SER A 175 -8.81 -9.69 -3.46
C SER A 175 -8.85 -8.68 -2.30
N THR A 176 -9.22 -9.13 -1.09
CA THR A 176 -9.32 -8.26 0.10
C THR A 176 -8.19 -8.62 1.03
N ASP A 177 -7.34 -7.64 1.34
CA ASP A 177 -6.35 -7.74 2.42
C ASP A 177 -6.96 -7.29 3.74
N VAL A 178 -7.76 -6.21 3.71
CA VAL A 178 -8.41 -5.64 4.90
C VAL A 178 -9.84 -5.23 4.59
N ASP A 179 -10.75 -5.50 5.51
CA ASP A 179 -12.12 -5.00 5.49
C ASP A 179 -12.63 -4.77 6.91
N ILE A 180 -12.54 -3.52 7.36
CA ILE A 180 -12.85 -3.15 8.74
C ILE A 180 -13.85 -2.00 8.81
N GLN A 181 -14.60 -1.94 9.90
CA GLN A 181 -15.57 -0.89 10.14
C GLN A 181 -15.31 -0.20 11.48
N PHE A 182 -14.91 1.06 11.43
CA PHE A 182 -14.82 1.93 12.61
C PHE A 182 -16.20 2.50 12.94
N ASN A 183 -16.54 2.53 14.21
CA ASN A 183 -17.58 3.43 14.70
C ASN A 183 -17.04 4.86 14.64
N SER A 184 -17.90 5.82 14.29
CA SER A 184 -17.55 7.23 14.22
C SER A 184 -18.53 8.11 14.99
N LYS A 185 -18.00 9.19 15.53
CA LYS A 185 -18.74 10.22 16.26
C LYS A 185 -18.17 11.59 15.90
N VAL A 186 -19.06 12.52 15.58
CA VAL A 186 -18.72 13.93 15.42
C VAL A 186 -19.28 14.68 16.63
N GLU A 187 -18.44 15.28 17.48
CA GLU A 187 -18.84 16.03 18.68
C GLU A 187 -17.82 17.08 19.17
#